data_AF-A0A3D0LBD2-F1
#
_entry.id   AF-A0A3D0LBD2-F1
#
_cell.length_a   1.000
_cell.length_b   1.000
_cell.length_c   1.000
_cell.angle_alpha   90.00
_cell.angle_beta   90.00
_cell.angle_gamma   90.00
#
_symmetry.space_group_name_H-M   'P 1'
#
loop_
_entity.id
_entity.type
_entity.pdbx_description
1 polymer ?
#
loop_
_entity_poly.entity_id
_entity_poly.type
_entity_poly.pdbx_seq_one_letter_code
_entity_poly.pdbx_strand_id
1 'polypeptide(L)'
;SKSRFLPGPELPNAKDFAPLLYAYPVHTPDPEFFSEQDVISIKEYASEENRKNGVRTPMFLYNLIYESDKRGPLETHIVKTEFLGKRVNVHERISQALLRVEKKILELAETDPEVKSFVSELDHAEGYAWRSIRDNENWSFHALGTAVDLIPRGVKNKNVYWAWRRDKDPENWMLLPLERRWMPPEKVTLIFESEGFIWGGKWLIWDTIHYEYHPELLLYS
;
A
#
# COMPACT_ATOMS: atom_id res chain seq x y z
N SER A 1 21.06 1.76 11.55
CA SER A 1 20.78 3.14 11.15
C SER A 1 20.65 3.33 9.63
N LYS A 2 21.51 2.71 8.80
CA LYS A 2 21.68 3.07 7.37
C LYS A 2 20.43 3.04 6.46
N SER A 3 19.39 2.27 6.79
CA SER A 3 18.14 2.21 6.01
C SER A 3 16.92 2.82 6.71
N ARG A 4 17.09 3.47 7.88
CA ARG A 4 15.98 3.99 8.69
C ARG A 4 15.80 5.51 8.60
N PHE A 5 16.77 6.22 8.02
CA PHE A 5 16.76 7.68 7.87
C PHE A 5 16.40 8.44 9.16
N LEU A 6 16.96 7.99 10.28
CA LEU A 6 16.71 8.60 11.58
C LEU A 6 17.50 9.91 11.72
N PRO A 7 16.90 10.97 12.28
CA PRO A 7 17.64 12.16 12.67
C PRO A 7 18.64 11.81 13.78
N GLY A 8 19.71 12.60 13.91
CA GLY A 8 20.79 12.38 14.89
C GLY A 8 20.32 12.01 16.30
N PRO A 9 19.34 12.74 16.88
CA PRO A 9 18.80 12.44 18.21
C PRO A 9 18.11 11.08 18.36
N GLU A 10 17.61 10.47 17.27
CA GLU A 10 16.90 9.18 17.29
C GLU A 10 17.81 7.98 17.01
N LEU A 11 19.09 8.22 16.68
CA LEU A 11 20.05 7.14 16.44
C LEU A 11 20.18 6.15 17.62
N PRO A 12 20.15 6.57 18.91
CA PRO A 12 20.15 5.65 20.04
C PRO A 12 18.93 4.72 20.10
N ASN A 13 17.80 5.12 19.51
CA ASN A 13 16.53 4.38 19.52
C ASN A 13 16.33 3.53 18.25
N ALA A 14 17.37 3.32 17.44
CA ALA A 14 17.22 2.72 16.12
C ALA A 14 16.59 1.31 16.08
N LYS A 15 16.65 0.56 17.20
CA LYS A 15 16.03 -0.77 17.33
C LYS A 15 14.50 -0.71 17.35
N ASP A 16 13.92 0.43 17.73
CA ASP A 16 12.47 0.61 17.87
C ASP A 16 11.80 0.99 16.55
N PHE A 17 12.59 1.15 15.48
CA PHE A 17 12.12 1.53 14.15
C PHE A 17 12.38 0.41 13.13
N ALA A 18 11.41 0.20 12.24
CA ALA A 18 11.58 -0.63 11.07
C ALA A 18 12.59 0.00 10.10
N PRO A 19 13.35 -0.79 9.32
CA PRO A 19 13.99 -0.31 8.11
C PRO A 19 12.97 0.40 7.21
N LEU A 20 13.32 1.58 6.69
CA LEU A 20 12.53 2.26 5.66
C LEU A 20 12.75 1.60 4.30
N LEU A 21 14.01 1.33 3.95
CA LEU A 21 14.35 0.57 2.75
C LEU A 21 14.31 -0.93 3.04
N TYR A 22 13.43 -1.63 2.34
CA TYR A 22 13.31 -3.08 2.35
C TYR A 22 13.25 -3.59 0.90
N ALA A 23 13.50 -4.88 0.70
CA ALA A 23 13.40 -5.50 -0.62
C ALA A 23 11.93 -5.60 -1.02
N TYR A 24 11.50 -4.80 -2.00
CA TYR A 24 10.17 -4.90 -2.57
C TYR A 24 10.11 -6.13 -3.50
N PRO A 25 9.17 -7.08 -3.31
CA PRO A 25 9.16 -8.30 -4.11
C PRO A 25 8.96 -8.04 -5.60
N VAL A 26 9.74 -8.71 -6.44
CA VAL A 26 9.56 -8.67 -7.90
C VAL A 26 8.22 -9.31 -8.29
N HIS A 27 7.89 -10.44 -7.67
CA HIS A 27 6.66 -11.19 -7.91
C HIS A 27 5.78 -11.22 -6.65
N THR A 28 4.47 -11.35 -6.85
CA THR A 28 3.51 -11.59 -5.76
C THR A 28 3.86 -12.92 -5.06
N PRO A 29 4.08 -12.93 -3.73
CA PRO A 29 4.35 -14.17 -3.01
C PRO A 29 3.15 -15.13 -3.12
N ASP A 30 3.38 -16.33 -3.66
CA ASP A 30 2.35 -17.36 -3.79
C ASP A 30 2.32 -18.26 -2.54
N PRO A 31 1.19 -18.33 -1.83
CA PRO A 31 1.07 -19.19 -0.66
C PRO A 31 1.28 -20.68 -0.92
N GLU A 32 1.18 -21.15 -2.17
CA GLU A 32 1.52 -22.54 -2.54
C GLU A 32 2.97 -22.89 -2.15
N PHE A 33 3.87 -21.90 -2.13
CA PHE A 33 5.29 -22.10 -1.82
C PHE A 33 5.66 -21.74 -0.38
N PHE A 34 4.71 -21.40 0.49
CA PHE A 34 5.01 -21.08 1.88
C PHE A 34 5.39 -22.33 2.67
N SER A 35 6.53 -22.26 3.35
CA SER A 35 6.91 -23.28 4.33
C SER A 35 6.07 -23.15 5.61
N GLU A 36 6.08 -24.18 6.45
CA GLU A 36 5.46 -24.10 7.79
C GLU A 36 6.01 -22.92 8.60
N GLN A 37 7.31 -22.65 8.47
CA GLN A 37 7.96 -21.54 9.16
C GLN A 37 7.46 -20.18 8.65
N ASP A 38 7.24 -20.03 7.34
CA ASP A 38 6.66 -18.81 6.77
C ASP A 38 5.26 -18.56 7.33
N VAL A 39 4.43 -19.61 7.39
CA VAL A 39 3.07 -19.52 7.95
C VAL A 39 3.11 -19.09 9.41
N ILE A 40 3.99 -19.68 10.22
CA ILE A 40 4.16 -19.31 11.63
C ILE A 40 4.57 -17.84 11.74
N SER A 41 5.61 -17.42 11.00
CA SER A 41 6.11 -16.04 11.05
C SER A 41 5.07 -15.01 10.57
N ILE A 42 4.26 -15.34 9.56
CA ILE A 42 3.16 -14.48 9.10
C ILE A 42 2.07 -14.39 10.17
N LYS A 43 1.68 -15.50 10.81
CA LYS A 43 0.69 -15.52 11.90
C LYS A 43 1.17 -14.67 13.09
N GLU A 44 2.42 -14.86 13.50
CA GLU A 44 3.03 -14.09 14.58
C GLU A 44 3.03 -12.60 14.24
N TYR A 45 3.52 -12.23 13.06
CA TYR A 45 3.55 -10.84 12.61
C TYR A 45 2.15 -10.20 12.56
N ALA A 46 1.15 -10.94 12.09
CA ALA A 46 -0.23 -10.46 11.96
C ALA A 46 -1.03 -10.45 13.28
N SER A 47 -0.50 -11.04 14.35
CA SER A 47 -1.16 -11.10 15.66
C SER A 47 -1.44 -9.71 16.21
N GLU A 48 -2.53 -9.54 16.94
CA GLU A 48 -2.88 -8.25 17.53
C GLU A 48 -1.81 -7.73 18.50
N GLU A 49 -1.22 -8.62 19.30
CA GLU A 49 -0.15 -8.30 20.23
C GLU A 49 1.09 -7.76 19.50
N ASN A 50 1.58 -8.47 18.47
CA ASN A 50 2.75 -8.02 17.73
C ASN A 50 2.47 -6.79 16.88
N ARG A 51 1.23 -6.59 16.39
CA ARG A 51 0.88 -5.35 15.69
C ARG A 51 0.86 -4.14 16.63
N LYS A 52 0.40 -4.31 17.88
CA LYS A 52 0.43 -3.28 18.94
C LYS A 52 1.84 -2.95 19.39
N ASN A 53 2.68 -3.97 19.54
CA ASN A 53 4.06 -3.84 20.04
C ASN A 53 5.11 -3.78 18.93
N GLY A 54 4.68 -3.66 17.67
CA GLY A 54 5.55 -3.70 16.51
C GLY A 54 6.50 -2.51 16.46
N VAL A 55 7.60 -2.66 15.73
CA VAL A 55 8.52 -1.57 15.44
C VAL A 55 7.79 -0.44 14.69
N ARG A 56 8.19 0.80 14.97
CA ARG A 56 7.57 1.99 14.37
C ARG A 56 8.09 2.25 12.96
N THR A 57 7.23 2.74 12.08
CA THR A 57 7.67 3.27 10.78
C THR A 57 8.41 4.60 11.03
N PRO A 58 9.65 4.77 10.57
CA PRO A 58 10.40 6.01 10.79
C PRO A 58 9.90 7.12 9.85
N MET A 59 8.83 7.82 10.27
CA MET A 59 8.15 8.85 9.46
C MET A 59 8.97 10.13 9.23
N PHE A 60 10.16 10.27 9.83
CA PHE A 60 10.95 11.51 9.80
C PHE A 60 11.27 12.00 8.38
N LEU A 61 11.66 11.09 7.48
CA LEU A 61 11.94 11.44 6.08
C LEU A 61 10.66 11.94 5.39
N TYR A 62 9.55 11.26 5.60
CA TYR A 62 8.28 11.64 4.98
C TYR A 62 7.73 12.94 5.53
N ASN A 63 7.85 13.18 6.84
CA ASN A 63 7.50 14.46 7.45
C ASN A 63 8.28 15.62 6.82
N LEU A 64 9.56 15.41 6.49
CA LEU A 64 10.37 16.42 5.80
C LEU A 64 9.94 16.65 4.35
N ILE A 65 9.57 15.59 3.62
CA ILE A 65 9.21 15.70 2.20
C ILE A 65 7.78 16.24 2.03
N TYR A 66 6.84 15.76 2.84
CA TYR A 66 5.39 15.96 2.69
C TYR A 66 4.79 16.90 3.74
N GLU A 67 5.59 17.48 4.64
CA GLU A 67 5.11 18.34 5.73
C GLU A 67 4.01 17.67 6.57
N SER A 68 4.17 16.36 6.82
CA SER A 68 3.16 15.50 7.44
C SER A 68 3.25 15.35 8.96
N ASP A 69 4.10 16.14 9.63
CA ASP A 69 4.23 16.11 11.09
C ASP A 69 2.96 16.61 11.79
N LYS A 70 2.20 17.49 11.13
CA LYS A 70 0.97 18.09 11.62
C LYS A 70 -0.10 18.12 10.54
N ARG A 71 -1.34 17.87 10.95
CA ARG A 71 -2.51 17.84 10.07
C ARG A 71 -2.70 19.13 9.28
N GLY A 72 -2.65 20.29 9.97
CA GLY A 72 -2.94 21.59 9.37
C GLY A 72 -2.01 21.92 8.19
N PRO A 73 -0.68 21.95 8.39
CA PRO A 73 0.28 22.13 7.30
C PRO A 73 0.09 21.13 6.16
N LEU A 74 0.02 19.82 6.47
CA LEU A 74 -0.19 18.79 5.46
C LEU A 74 -1.43 19.03 4.60
N GLU A 75 -2.57 19.33 5.22
CA GLU A 75 -3.85 19.52 4.51
C GLU A 75 -3.80 20.69 3.51
N THR A 76 -2.85 21.63 3.66
CA THR A 76 -2.63 22.68 2.64
C THR A 76 -2.04 22.16 1.33
N HIS A 77 -1.38 20.99 1.35
CA HIS A 77 -0.82 20.32 0.17
C HIS A 77 -1.75 19.25 -0.42
N ILE A 78 -2.89 18.98 0.22
CA ILE A 78 -3.86 17.99 -0.27
C ILE A 78 -4.72 18.62 -1.35
N VAL A 79 -4.60 18.08 -2.56
CA VAL A 79 -5.34 18.52 -3.74
C VAL A 79 -6.44 17.51 -4.10
N LYS A 80 -7.53 18.03 -4.63
CA LYS A 80 -8.61 17.22 -5.21
C LYS A 80 -8.25 16.91 -6.67
N THR A 81 -8.33 15.64 -7.06
CA THR A 81 -8.12 15.20 -8.43
C THR A 81 -9.14 14.11 -8.79
N GLU A 82 -9.08 13.66 -10.03
CA GLU A 82 -9.74 12.44 -10.48
C GLU A 82 -8.67 11.40 -10.83
N PHE A 83 -9.03 10.13 -10.68
CA PHE A 83 -8.25 8.98 -11.11
C PHE A 83 -9.19 7.89 -11.61
N LEU A 84 -9.05 7.50 -12.88
CA LEU A 84 -9.92 6.56 -13.59
C LEU A 84 -11.41 6.96 -13.49
N GLY A 85 -11.67 8.26 -13.58
CA GLY A 85 -13.01 8.85 -13.45
C GLY A 85 -13.58 8.84 -12.03
N LYS A 86 -12.77 8.57 -11.00
CA LYS A 86 -13.15 8.58 -9.59
C LYS A 86 -12.50 9.76 -8.89
N ARG A 87 -13.25 10.51 -8.09
CA ARG A 87 -12.70 11.60 -7.29
C ARG A 87 -11.80 11.04 -6.19
N VAL A 88 -10.63 11.60 -6.04
CA VAL A 88 -9.67 11.22 -5.00
C VAL A 88 -8.92 12.46 -4.53
N ASN A 89 -8.55 12.49 -3.26
CA ASN A 89 -7.71 13.54 -2.69
C ASN A 89 -6.32 12.97 -2.47
N VAL A 90 -5.28 13.67 -2.90
CA VAL A 90 -3.88 13.22 -2.76
C VAL A 90 -2.99 14.39 -2.42
N HIS A 91 -1.78 14.12 -1.94
CA HIS A 91 -0.75 15.13 -1.80
C HIS A 91 -0.32 15.61 -3.19
N GLU A 92 -0.17 16.93 -3.37
CA GLU A 92 0.17 17.55 -4.66
C GLU A 92 1.44 16.95 -5.30
N ARG A 93 2.43 16.54 -4.50
CA ARG A 93 3.67 15.90 -4.96
C ARG A 93 3.46 14.60 -5.74
N ILE A 94 2.39 13.86 -5.48
CA ILE A 94 2.12 12.61 -6.21
C ILE A 94 1.15 12.79 -7.38
N SER A 95 0.53 13.97 -7.51
CA SER A 95 -0.50 14.24 -8.53
C SER A 95 -0.02 13.94 -9.96
N GLN A 96 1.19 14.38 -10.31
CA GLN A 96 1.75 14.15 -11.64
C GLN A 96 2.08 12.69 -11.92
N ALA A 97 2.55 11.94 -10.91
CA ALA A 97 2.79 10.51 -11.06
C ALA A 97 1.46 9.77 -11.27
N LEU A 98 0.44 10.10 -10.47
CA LEU A 98 -0.89 9.52 -10.59
C LEU A 98 -1.56 9.82 -11.94
N LEU A 99 -1.39 11.02 -12.49
CA LEU A 99 -1.86 11.37 -13.84
C LEU A 99 -1.17 10.54 -14.93
N ARG A 100 0.13 10.25 -14.81
CA ARG A 100 0.84 9.40 -15.77
C ARG A 100 0.38 7.94 -15.68
N VAL A 101 0.13 7.44 -14.46
CA VAL A 101 -0.50 6.12 -14.25
C VAL A 101 -1.85 6.07 -14.94
N GLU A 102 -2.73 7.05 -14.68
CA GLU A 102 -4.06 7.12 -15.29
C GLU A 102 -3.99 7.08 -16.81
N LYS A 103 -3.16 7.95 -17.40
CA LYS A 103 -2.96 8.01 -18.84
C LYS A 103 -2.55 6.65 -19.42
N LYS A 104 -1.54 6.00 -18.84
CA LYS A 104 -1.05 4.68 -19.30
C LYS A 104 -2.12 3.60 -19.19
N ILE A 105 -2.89 3.58 -18.10
CA ILE A 105 -3.99 2.61 -17.91
C ILE A 105 -5.08 2.82 -18.95
N LEU A 106 -5.50 4.06 -19.19
CA LEU A 106 -6.55 4.37 -20.15
C LEU A 106 -6.11 4.07 -21.59
N GLU A 107 -4.87 4.41 -21.96
CA GLU A 107 -4.29 4.05 -23.26
C GLU A 107 -4.27 2.53 -23.47
N LEU A 108 -3.89 1.77 -22.44
CA LEU A 108 -3.86 0.30 -22.51
C LEU A 108 -5.29 -0.29 -22.59
N ALA A 109 -6.26 0.27 -21.86
CA ALA A 109 -7.65 -0.18 -21.83
C ALA A 109 -8.35 -0.08 -23.20
N GLU A 110 -7.86 0.74 -24.12
CA GLU A 110 -8.41 0.80 -25.49
C GLU A 110 -8.16 -0.49 -26.28
N THR A 111 -7.12 -1.25 -25.93
CA THR A 111 -6.70 -2.46 -26.66
C THR A 111 -6.71 -3.72 -25.82
N ASP A 112 -6.72 -3.60 -24.49
CA ASP A 112 -6.68 -4.71 -23.54
C ASP A 112 -8.04 -4.89 -22.83
N PRO A 113 -8.80 -5.96 -23.15
CA PRO A 113 -10.11 -6.20 -22.52
C PRO A 113 -10.05 -6.43 -21.01
N GLU A 114 -8.96 -6.98 -20.48
CA GLU A 114 -8.80 -7.25 -19.04
C GLU A 114 -8.66 -5.92 -18.28
N VAL A 115 -7.79 -5.04 -18.78
CA VAL A 115 -7.59 -3.70 -18.20
C VAL A 115 -8.86 -2.84 -18.35
N LYS A 116 -9.54 -2.93 -19.49
CA LYS A 116 -10.83 -2.28 -19.70
C LYS A 116 -11.89 -2.74 -18.70
N SER A 117 -12.00 -4.05 -18.48
CA SER A 117 -12.93 -4.62 -17.50
C SER A 117 -12.61 -4.11 -16.10
N PHE A 118 -11.33 -4.18 -15.72
CA PHE A 118 -10.85 -3.67 -14.42
C PHE A 118 -11.27 -2.23 -14.17
N VAL A 119 -10.98 -1.30 -15.09
CA VAL A 119 -11.37 0.11 -14.96
C VAL A 119 -12.88 0.26 -14.82
N SER A 120 -13.65 -0.46 -15.64
CA SER A 120 -15.11 -0.38 -15.62
C SER A 120 -15.75 -0.95 -14.34
N GLU A 121 -15.04 -1.85 -13.65
CA GLU A 121 -15.47 -2.53 -12.42
C GLU A 121 -15.10 -1.79 -11.14
N LEU A 122 -14.32 -0.71 -11.23
CA LEU A 122 -14.04 0.13 -10.08
C LEU A 122 -15.32 0.87 -9.64
N ASP A 123 -15.61 0.79 -8.35
CA ASP A 123 -16.69 1.53 -7.72
C ASP A 123 -16.23 2.96 -7.44
N HIS A 124 -15.16 3.10 -6.66
CA HIS A 124 -14.55 4.37 -6.27
C HIS A 124 -13.04 4.20 -6.01
N ALA A 125 -12.36 5.32 -5.76
CA ALA A 125 -10.99 5.36 -5.30
C ALA A 125 -10.93 6.11 -3.97
N GLU A 126 -10.08 5.67 -3.05
CA GLU A 126 -9.82 6.36 -1.78
C GLU A 126 -8.38 6.89 -1.77
N GLY A 127 -8.16 8.02 -1.09
CA GLY A 127 -6.86 8.67 -1.01
C GLY A 127 -6.62 9.21 0.38
N TYR A 128 -6.35 10.51 0.51
CA TYR A 128 -6.08 11.16 1.78
C TYR A 128 -7.14 10.87 2.85
N ALA A 129 -6.67 10.37 4.01
CA ALA A 129 -7.46 10.20 5.22
C ALA A 129 -6.54 10.32 6.45
N TRP A 130 -6.74 11.35 7.27
CA TRP A 130 -5.95 11.57 8.49
C TRP A 130 -6.25 10.52 9.57
N ARG A 131 -5.55 9.39 9.54
CA ARG A 131 -5.73 8.26 10.47
C ARG A 131 -4.43 7.48 10.71
N SER A 132 -4.31 6.88 11.88
CA SER A 132 -3.30 5.83 12.11
C SER A 132 -3.70 4.51 11.44
N ILE A 133 -2.74 3.59 11.32
CA ILE A 133 -2.99 2.20 10.96
C ILE A 133 -3.75 1.52 12.10
N ARG A 134 -4.58 0.53 11.75
CA ARG A 134 -5.38 -0.22 12.73
C ARG A 134 -4.45 -0.93 13.73
N ASP A 135 -4.74 -0.74 15.02
CA ASP A 135 -4.10 -1.39 16.17
C ASP A 135 -2.67 -0.93 16.51
N ASN A 136 -2.16 0.17 15.91
CA ASN A 136 -0.93 0.81 16.40
C ASN A 136 -0.88 2.33 16.13
N GLU A 137 0.18 2.98 16.62
CA GLU A 137 0.43 4.41 16.46
C GLU A 137 1.14 4.76 15.15
N ASN A 138 1.40 3.79 14.25
CA ASN A 138 2.01 4.09 12.97
C ASN A 138 1.03 4.83 12.07
N TRP A 139 1.51 5.90 11.44
CA TRP A 139 0.72 6.64 10.45
C TRP A 139 0.52 5.80 9.19
N SER A 140 -0.72 5.79 8.69
CA SER A 140 -0.99 5.23 7.37
C SER A 140 -0.45 6.19 6.30
N PHE A 141 0.02 5.68 5.16
CA PHE A 141 0.38 6.53 4.03
C PHE A 141 -0.84 7.26 3.41
N HIS A 142 -2.07 6.82 3.69
CA HIS A 142 -3.26 7.64 3.43
C HIS A 142 -3.25 8.93 4.26
N ALA A 143 -2.69 8.92 5.47
CA ALA A 143 -2.60 10.12 6.30
C ALA A 143 -1.61 11.14 5.74
N LEU A 144 -0.73 10.74 4.82
CA LEU A 144 0.18 11.63 4.09
C LEU A 144 -0.40 12.08 2.74
N GLY A 145 -1.50 11.47 2.29
CA GLY A 145 -2.04 11.67 0.94
C GLY A 145 -1.18 11.04 -0.15
N THR A 146 -0.31 10.09 0.20
CA THR A 146 0.64 9.44 -0.74
C THR A 146 0.26 8.00 -1.05
N ALA A 147 -0.95 7.58 -0.67
CA ALA A 147 -1.50 6.27 -1.00
C ALA A 147 -2.87 6.42 -1.68
N VAL A 148 -3.22 5.44 -2.51
CA VAL A 148 -4.50 5.35 -3.21
C VAL A 148 -5.02 3.91 -3.12
N ASP A 149 -6.29 3.76 -2.75
CA ASP A 149 -7.00 2.49 -2.83
C ASP A 149 -7.92 2.46 -4.05
N LEU A 150 -7.87 1.38 -4.84
CA LEU A 150 -8.77 1.14 -5.96
C LEU A 150 -9.85 0.14 -5.56
N ILE A 151 -11.05 0.64 -5.26
CA ILE A 151 -12.11 -0.16 -4.67
C ILE A 151 -12.98 -0.79 -5.77
N PRO A 152 -13.02 -2.12 -5.91
CA PRO A 152 -13.89 -2.77 -6.88
C PRO A 152 -15.36 -2.78 -6.45
N ARG A 153 -16.27 -2.80 -7.42
CA ARG A 153 -17.69 -3.07 -7.17
C ARG A 153 -17.86 -4.39 -6.41
N GLY A 154 -18.71 -4.36 -5.38
CA GLY A 154 -18.97 -5.54 -4.55
C GLY A 154 -17.78 -5.96 -3.69
N VAL A 155 -16.89 -5.03 -3.31
CA VAL A 155 -15.69 -5.28 -2.48
C VAL A 155 -15.95 -6.17 -1.26
N LYS A 156 -17.10 -6.04 -0.60
CA LYS A 156 -17.50 -6.85 0.56
C LYS A 156 -17.54 -8.37 0.29
N ASN A 157 -17.73 -8.75 -0.96
CA ASN A 157 -17.80 -10.14 -1.44
C ASN A 157 -16.47 -10.62 -2.05
N LYS A 158 -15.42 -9.80 -2.01
CA LYS A 158 -14.10 -10.10 -2.60
C LYS A 158 -13.07 -10.28 -1.48
N ASN A 159 -12.05 -11.08 -1.75
CA ASN A 159 -10.89 -11.21 -0.85
C ASN A 159 -9.85 -10.18 -1.27
N VAL A 160 -9.97 -8.96 -0.73
CA VAL A 160 -9.08 -7.83 -1.05
C VAL A 160 -8.08 -7.48 0.04
N TYR A 161 -8.43 -7.77 1.30
CA TYR A 161 -7.63 -7.39 2.45
C TYR A 161 -7.48 -8.56 3.43
N TRP A 162 -6.23 -8.82 3.85
CA TRP A 162 -5.86 -9.95 4.68
C TRP A 162 -6.65 -9.98 6.00
N ALA A 163 -6.85 -8.84 6.67
CA ALA A 163 -7.51 -8.83 7.97
C ALA A 163 -8.98 -9.20 7.87
N TRP A 164 -9.67 -8.76 6.80
CA TRP A 164 -11.05 -9.16 6.55
C TRP A 164 -11.16 -10.66 6.22
N ARG A 165 -10.14 -11.23 5.57
CA ARG A 165 -10.08 -12.68 5.34
C ARG A 165 -9.81 -13.43 6.63
N ARG A 166 -8.86 -12.98 7.46
CA ARG A 166 -8.56 -13.54 8.78
C ARG A 166 -9.81 -13.57 9.66
N ASP A 167 -10.60 -12.50 9.69
CA ASP A 167 -11.80 -12.46 10.51
C ASP A 167 -12.85 -13.52 10.09
N LYS A 168 -12.79 -14.02 8.84
CA LYS A 168 -13.63 -15.12 8.32
C LYS A 168 -12.99 -16.51 8.48
N ASP A 169 -11.66 -16.59 8.43
CA ASP A 169 -10.87 -17.82 8.45
C ASP A 169 -9.53 -17.58 9.16
N PRO A 170 -9.52 -17.53 10.52
CA PRO A 170 -8.36 -17.11 11.29
C PRO A 170 -7.14 -18.02 11.10
N GLU A 171 -7.37 -19.29 10.80
CA GLU A 171 -6.30 -20.29 10.71
C GLU A 171 -5.64 -20.37 9.34
N ASN A 172 -6.36 -20.06 8.26
CA ASN A 172 -5.89 -20.31 6.88
C ASN A 172 -5.88 -19.07 5.97
N TRP A 173 -6.19 -17.87 6.48
CA TRP A 173 -6.25 -16.67 5.63
C TRP A 173 -4.97 -16.38 4.84
N MET A 174 -3.81 -16.70 5.40
CA MET A 174 -2.49 -16.52 4.78
C MET A 174 -2.25 -17.51 3.63
N LEU A 175 -2.90 -18.67 3.68
CA LEU A 175 -2.86 -19.73 2.67
C LEU A 175 -3.92 -19.55 1.59
N LEU A 176 -4.65 -18.42 1.58
CA LEU A 176 -5.64 -18.16 0.53
C LEU A 176 -4.94 -18.03 -0.84
N PRO A 177 -5.20 -18.95 -1.80
CA PRO A 177 -4.57 -18.94 -3.11
C PRO A 177 -4.78 -17.63 -3.87
N LEU A 178 -3.83 -17.26 -4.74
CA LEU A 178 -3.84 -15.99 -5.46
C LEU A 178 -5.08 -15.84 -6.34
N GLU A 179 -5.50 -16.90 -7.03
CA GLU A 179 -6.69 -16.95 -7.87
C GLU A 179 -8.01 -16.76 -7.11
N ARG A 180 -7.98 -16.89 -5.77
CA ARG A 180 -9.12 -16.59 -4.89
C ARG A 180 -9.06 -15.19 -4.30
N ARG A 181 -7.99 -14.44 -4.52
CA ARG A 181 -7.88 -13.01 -4.20
C ARG A 181 -8.45 -12.20 -5.35
N TRP A 182 -9.06 -11.07 -5.03
CA TRP A 182 -9.29 -10.07 -6.07
C TRP A 182 -7.98 -9.32 -6.28
N MET A 183 -7.52 -9.22 -7.52
CA MET A 183 -6.27 -8.55 -7.86
C MET A 183 -6.51 -7.64 -9.07
N PRO A 184 -5.86 -6.46 -9.13
CA PRO A 184 -5.72 -5.73 -10.37
C PRO A 184 -4.94 -6.57 -11.39
N PRO A 185 -5.17 -6.38 -12.72
CA PRO A 185 -4.35 -7.00 -13.74
C PRO A 185 -2.88 -6.65 -13.52
N GLU A 186 -1.97 -7.60 -13.73
CA GLU A 186 -0.52 -7.40 -13.51
C GLU A 186 0.01 -6.17 -14.27
N LYS A 187 -0.50 -5.92 -15.49
CA LYS A 187 -0.16 -4.75 -16.30
C LYS A 187 -0.50 -3.43 -15.61
N VAL A 188 -1.60 -3.37 -14.85
CA VAL A 188 -1.96 -2.18 -14.06
C VAL A 188 -0.95 -1.98 -12.93
N THR A 189 -0.60 -3.05 -12.21
CA THR A 189 0.42 -3.00 -11.16
C THR A 189 1.77 -2.53 -11.69
N LEU A 190 2.23 -3.06 -12.83
CA LEU A 190 3.48 -2.65 -13.47
C LEU A 190 3.47 -1.18 -13.92
N ILE A 191 2.30 -0.66 -14.35
CA ILE A 191 2.17 0.76 -14.67
C ILE A 191 2.36 1.62 -13.41
N PHE A 192 1.73 1.25 -12.29
CA PHE A 192 1.92 1.92 -11.00
C PHE A 192 3.39 1.89 -10.56
N GLU A 193 4.03 0.73 -10.62
CA GLU A 193 5.46 0.55 -10.29
C GLU A 193 6.35 1.40 -11.20
N SER A 194 6.07 1.47 -12.50
CA SER A 194 6.83 2.32 -13.44
C SER A 194 6.76 3.82 -13.10
N GLU A 195 5.84 4.23 -12.23
CA GLU A 195 5.61 5.62 -11.83
C GLU A 195 5.92 5.89 -10.36
N GLY A 196 6.52 4.93 -9.64
CA GLY A 196 6.97 5.12 -8.26
C GLY A 196 6.03 4.58 -7.18
N PHE A 197 4.96 3.88 -7.56
CA PHE A 197 4.03 3.28 -6.60
C PHE A 197 4.35 1.80 -6.38
N ILE A 198 4.43 1.38 -5.12
CA ILE A 198 4.41 -0.03 -4.76
C ILE A 198 2.98 -0.49 -4.52
N TRP A 199 2.74 -1.77 -4.77
CA TRP A 199 1.43 -2.40 -4.58
C TRP A 199 1.39 -3.32 -3.36
N GLY A 200 0.37 -3.13 -2.53
CA GLY A 200 0.18 -3.86 -1.27
C GLY A 200 -0.15 -5.34 -1.43
N GLY A 201 -0.56 -5.77 -2.64
CA GLY A 201 -0.77 -7.18 -2.93
C GLY A 201 0.52 -8.02 -2.96
N LYS A 202 1.69 -7.39 -3.12
CA LYS A 202 2.99 -8.08 -3.03
C LYS A 202 3.50 -8.28 -1.60
N TRP A 203 2.83 -7.70 -0.60
CA TRP A 203 3.21 -7.93 0.81
C TRP A 203 2.69 -9.28 1.31
N LEU A 204 3.39 -9.86 2.30
CA LEU A 204 2.94 -11.10 2.95
C LEU A 204 1.57 -10.92 3.64
N ILE A 205 1.38 -9.79 4.32
CA ILE A 205 0.08 -9.31 4.81
C ILE A 205 -0.59 -8.46 3.73
N TRP A 206 -1.09 -9.14 2.70
CA TRP A 206 -1.56 -8.55 1.46
C TRP A 206 -2.74 -7.57 1.63
N ASP A 207 -2.68 -6.49 0.85
CA ASP A 207 -3.76 -5.52 0.65
C ASP A 207 -3.86 -5.19 -0.85
N THR A 208 -4.73 -5.90 -1.58
CA THR A 208 -4.71 -5.90 -3.06
C THR A 208 -5.33 -4.66 -3.68
N ILE A 209 -6.04 -3.85 -2.90
CA ILE A 209 -6.62 -2.58 -3.36
C ILE A 209 -5.63 -1.42 -3.22
N HIS A 210 -4.55 -1.61 -2.45
CA HIS A 210 -3.74 -0.52 -1.91
C HIS A 210 -2.44 -0.28 -2.69
N TYR A 211 -2.16 0.99 -2.98
CA TYR A 211 -0.92 1.46 -3.60
C TYR A 211 -0.31 2.59 -2.79
N GLU A 212 1.00 2.51 -2.54
CA GLU A 212 1.75 3.54 -1.80
C GLU A 212 2.86 4.13 -2.68
N TYR A 213 3.02 5.46 -2.67
CA TYR A 213 4.08 6.13 -3.42
C TYR A 213 5.43 6.03 -2.69
N HIS A 214 6.26 5.08 -3.11
CA HIS A 214 7.60 4.78 -2.59
C HIS A 214 8.62 4.58 -3.73
N PRO A 215 8.94 5.63 -4.50
CA PRO A 215 9.94 5.52 -5.56
C PRO A 215 11.31 5.07 -5.05
N GLU A 216 11.67 5.40 -3.81
CA GLU A 216 12.91 4.98 -3.18
C GLU A 216 13.02 3.46 -2.97
N LEU A 217 11.91 2.75 -2.75
CA LEU A 217 11.92 1.30 -2.61
C LEU A 217 12.15 0.60 -3.95
N LEU A 218 11.58 1.15 -5.02
CA LEU A 218 11.75 0.64 -6.39
C LEU A 218 13.14 0.92 -6.96
N LEU A 219 13.78 2.02 -6.54
CA LEU A 219 15.18 2.31 -6.90
C LEU A 219 16.21 1.52 -6.09
N TYR A 220 15.82 1.07 -4.89
CA TYR A 220 16.67 0.28 -4.00
C TYR A 220 16.65 -1.22 -4.31
N SER A 221 15.52 -1.73 -4.82
CA SER A 221 15.27 -3.16 -5.05
C SER A 221 15.80 -3.66 -6.39
#